data_AF-A0A356SZD3-F1
#
_entry.id   AF-A0A356SZD3-F1
#
_cell.length_a   1.000
_cell.length_b   1.000
_cell.length_c   1.000
_cell.angle_alpha   90.00
_cell.angle_beta   90.00
_cell.angle_gamma   90.00
#
_symmetry.space_group_name_H-M   'P 1'
#
loop_
_entity.id
_entity.type
_entity.pdbx_description
1 polymer ?
#
loop_
_entity_poly.entity_id
_entity_poly.type
_entity_poly.pdbx_seq_one_letter_code
_entity_poly.pdbx_strand_id
1 'polypeptide(L)'
;RWTVTVDASRFLFLSPSGNASNPGTIDAPMRDVADWYRGDPADDTFADRLVYFRAGDYTPIGQDGNENLRMEAGVKPMTYMAYPGEVATLDATRASWTFWAGTNDVYFSGLRFVGSKVVQPDGGEVANARNIAFYGERNHERVTFFEVTAEDIAPGAVGNDNPAFVWRPSSGSRRGRHWAFVNNTFDTAGPRSSNGPRPVSLSCVSYVVYEGNTVIDWHATNIFGDKASVDHETQRNNDLWEVARTVEGTGYGLGAGMSNSYDTSHSPGYVEVGWNRIRLPMARGSGPWALSFARSAIGSEEPRGPVWAYRNSIFGSVAVWASGSVEAQLEDNVVQGETWRGTDPATAASDNHWVMDLGAEVFDDATGALIGEARASYLGTRGAEVH
;
A
#
# COMPACT_ATOMS: atom_id res chain seq x y z
N ARG A 1 -8.33 -22.31 -33.91
CA ARG A 1 -8.05 -23.15 -32.71
C ARG A 1 -6.77 -22.61 -32.12
N TRP A 2 -6.82 -21.99 -30.94
CA TRP A 2 -5.62 -21.49 -30.25
C TRP A 2 -5.01 -22.65 -29.48
N THR A 3 -3.73 -22.90 -29.68
CA THR A 3 -2.99 -23.92 -28.93
C THR A 3 -2.14 -23.19 -27.92
N VAL A 4 -2.37 -23.43 -26.64
CA VAL A 4 -1.53 -22.90 -25.56
C VAL A 4 -0.50 -23.97 -25.22
N THR A 5 0.78 -23.63 -25.36
CA THR A 5 1.88 -24.47 -24.88
C THR A 5 2.23 -24.04 -23.46
N VAL A 6 1.96 -24.92 -22.49
CA VAL A 6 2.34 -24.69 -21.09
C VAL A 6 3.74 -25.26 -20.88
N ASP A 7 4.72 -24.38 -20.60
CA ASP A 7 6.04 -24.81 -20.14
C ASP A 7 5.98 -25.07 -18.63
N ALA A 8 5.63 -26.30 -18.26
CA ALA A 8 5.51 -26.71 -16.87
C ALA A 8 6.80 -26.50 -16.06
N SER A 9 7.96 -26.43 -16.73
CA SER A 9 9.23 -26.20 -16.04
C SER A 9 9.29 -24.82 -15.40
N ARG A 10 8.56 -23.82 -15.91
CA ARG A 10 8.58 -22.42 -15.42
C ARG A 10 7.94 -22.24 -14.05
N PHE A 11 7.23 -23.24 -13.56
CA PHE A 11 6.49 -23.16 -12.32
C PHE A 11 7.20 -23.93 -11.22
N LEU A 12 7.17 -23.36 -10.02
CA LEU A 12 7.66 -23.99 -8.80
C LEU A 12 6.53 -24.04 -7.78
N PHE A 13 6.05 -25.23 -7.47
CA PHE A 13 4.94 -25.45 -6.56
C PHE A 13 5.41 -25.80 -5.15
N LEU A 14 4.84 -25.11 -4.17
CA LEU A 14 5.01 -25.33 -2.75
C LEU A 14 3.69 -25.82 -2.15
N SER A 15 3.75 -26.71 -1.17
CA SER A 15 2.61 -27.17 -0.37
C SER A 15 3.11 -27.51 1.02
N PRO A 16 2.44 -27.18 2.13
CA PRO A 16 2.91 -27.55 3.46
C PRO A 16 3.04 -29.07 3.67
N SER A 17 2.32 -29.88 2.88
CA SER A 17 2.42 -31.34 2.84
C SER A 17 3.52 -31.87 1.90
N GLY A 18 4.25 -30.97 1.23
CA GLY A 18 5.33 -31.28 0.31
C GLY A 18 6.60 -31.75 1.01
N ASN A 19 7.68 -31.89 0.24
CA ASN A 19 8.97 -32.34 0.76
C ASN A 19 10.11 -31.50 0.18
N ALA A 20 11.10 -31.17 1.01
CA ALA A 20 12.28 -30.39 0.60
C ALA A 20 13.08 -31.04 -0.54
N SER A 21 13.06 -32.36 -0.68
CA SER A 21 13.74 -33.06 -1.76
C SER A 21 12.94 -33.12 -3.07
N ASN A 22 11.69 -32.67 -3.07
CA ASN A 22 10.85 -32.72 -4.26
C ASN A 22 11.31 -31.69 -5.31
N PRO A 23 11.09 -31.95 -6.61
CA PRO A 23 11.48 -31.04 -7.68
C PRO A 23 10.65 -29.74 -7.74
N GLY A 24 9.56 -29.63 -6.96
CA GLY A 24 8.66 -28.48 -6.98
C GLY A 24 7.69 -28.49 -8.17
N THR A 25 7.28 -29.67 -8.64
CA THR A 25 6.20 -29.82 -9.61
C THR A 25 4.85 -29.84 -8.90
N ILE A 26 3.75 -29.70 -9.65
CA ILE A 26 2.40 -29.74 -9.05
C ILE A 26 2.09 -31.06 -8.32
N ASP A 27 2.61 -32.18 -8.85
CA ASP A 27 2.41 -33.53 -8.29
C ASP A 27 3.45 -33.88 -7.21
N ALA A 28 4.58 -33.18 -7.19
CA ALA A 28 5.64 -33.33 -6.20
C ALA A 28 6.10 -31.92 -5.77
N PRO A 29 5.30 -31.21 -4.94
CA PRO A 29 5.60 -29.85 -4.53
C PRO A 29 6.71 -29.85 -3.46
N MET A 30 7.48 -28.77 -3.42
CA MET A 30 8.34 -28.46 -2.29
C MET A 30 7.50 -28.14 -1.05
N ARG A 31 8.09 -28.20 0.14
CA ARG A 31 7.36 -27.97 1.38
C ARG A 31 7.18 -26.48 1.67
N ASP A 32 8.27 -25.71 1.62
CA ASP A 32 8.28 -24.31 2.08
C ASP A 32 9.28 -23.45 1.29
N VAL A 33 9.33 -22.15 1.56
CA VAL A 33 10.21 -21.17 0.92
C VAL A 33 11.69 -21.53 1.08
N ALA A 34 12.07 -22.07 2.23
CA ALA A 34 13.45 -22.47 2.51
C ALA A 34 13.99 -23.49 1.48
N ASP A 35 13.12 -24.35 0.95
CA ASP A 35 13.51 -25.46 0.07
C ASP A 35 14.01 -24.96 -1.29
N TRP A 36 13.43 -23.87 -1.81
CA TRP A 36 13.89 -23.25 -3.05
C TRP A 36 14.86 -22.09 -2.82
N TYR A 37 14.75 -21.38 -1.70
CA TYR A 37 15.66 -20.28 -1.38
C TYR A 37 17.07 -20.80 -1.07
N ARG A 38 17.17 -21.98 -0.41
CA ARG A 38 18.40 -22.71 -0.08
C ARG A 38 19.38 -21.99 0.83
N GLY A 39 18.91 -20.99 1.57
CA GLY A 39 19.71 -20.24 2.52
C GLY A 39 20.82 -19.38 1.91
N ASP A 40 20.90 -19.30 0.58
CA ASP A 40 21.96 -18.59 -0.14
C ASP A 40 21.34 -17.64 -1.17
N PRO A 41 21.52 -16.31 -1.04
CA PRO A 41 20.97 -15.34 -1.99
C PRO A 41 21.62 -15.44 -3.38
N ALA A 42 22.77 -16.11 -3.51
CA ALA A 42 23.46 -16.35 -4.77
C ALA A 42 23.09 -17.69 -5.45
N ASP A 43 22.32 -18.58 -4.81
CA ASP A 43 21.85 -19.81 -5.46
C ASP A 43 20.81 -19.47 -6.54
N ASP A 44 21.14 -19.77 -7.80
CA ASP A 44 20.35 -19.45 -8.99
C ASP A 44 19.51 -20.63 -9.51
N THR A 45 19.41 -21.73 -8.75
CA THR A 45 18.84 -22.98 -9.25
C THR A 45 17.40 -22.84 -9.73
N PHE A 46 16.65 -21.91 -9.13
CA PHE A 46 15.27 -21.60 -9.48
C PHE A 46 15.10 -20.19 -10.03
N ALA A 47 16.17 -19.59 -10.57
CA ALA A 47 16.08 -18.33 -11.30
C ALA A 47 14.99 -18.39 -12.39
N ASP A 48 14.30 -17.26 -12.60
CA ASP A 48 13.23 -17.08 -13.60
C ASP A 48 12.03 -18.05 -13.48
N ARG A 49 11.88 -18.73 -12.35
CA ARG A 49 10.67 -19.52 -12.05
C ARG A 49 9.59 -18.66 -11.41
N LEU A 50 8.34 -19.09 -11.55
CA LEU A 50 7.17 -18.50 -10.91
C LEU A 50 6.78 -19.40 -9.73
N VAL A 51 6.78 -18.85 -8.52
CA VAL A 51 6.51 -19.59 -7.29
C VAL A 51 5.01 -19.61 -7.02
N TYR A 52 4.43 -20.81 -6.93
CA TYR A 52 3.03 -21.06 -6.62
C TYR A 52 2.90 -21.75 -5.26
N PHE A 53 2.08 -21.18 -4.39
CA PHE A 53 1.78 -21.71 -3.07
C PHE A 53 0.40 -22.38 -3.08
N ARG A 54 0.35 -23.68 -2.77
CA ARG A 54 -0.89 -24.40 -2.53
C ARG A 54 -1.51 -24.00 -1.19
N ALA A 55 -2.73 -24.43 -0.95
CA ALA A 55 -3.45 -24.13 0.29
C ALA A 55 -2.65 -24.54 1.54
N GLY A 56 -2.64 -23.66 2.54
CA GLY A 56 -2.13 -23.93 3.88
C GLY A 56 -1.14 -22.89 4.40
N ASP A 57 -0.55 -23.20 5.56
CA ASP A 57 0.31 -22.30 6.31
C ASP A 57 1.79 -22.59 6.07
N TYR A 58 2.56 -21.54 5.81
CA TYR A 58 3.99 -21.60 5.52
C TYR A 58 4.79 -20.81 6.56
N THR A 59 6.00 -21.29 6.84
CA THR A 59 6.93 -20.68 7.80
C THR A 59 8.18 -20.21 7.07
N PRO A 60 8.06 -19.18 6.21
CA PRO A 60 9.14 -18.78 5.33
C PRO A 60 10.39 -18.40 6.14
N ILE A 61 11.52 -18.96 5.75
CA ILE A 61 12.83 -18.65 6.33
C ILE A 61 13.88 -18.78 5.22
N GLY A 62 14.84 -17.86 5.20
CA GLY A 62 15.99 -17.97 4.31
C GLY A 62 17.30 -18.01 5.07
N GLN A 63 18.16 -17.01 4.88
CA GLN A 63 19.47 -16.89 5.53
C GLN A 63 19.37 -16.26 6.92
N ASP A 64 20.46 -16.31 7.70
CA ASP A 64 20.52 -15.59 8.98
C ASP A 64 20.53 -14.06 8.77
N GLY A 65 19.99 -13.32 9.75
CA GLY A 65 20.00 -11.86 9.81
C GLY A 65 18.69 -11.18 9.38
N ASN A 66 18.75 -9.86 9.20
CA ASN A 66 17.56 -9.02 8.99
C ASN A 66 16.91 -9.26 7.62
N GLU A 67 17.73 -9.35 6.58
CA GLU A 67 17.35 -9.58 5.19
C GLU A 67 17.30 -11.08 4.89
N ASN A 68 16.52 -11.84 5.67
CA ASN A 68 16.61 -13.29 5.62
C ASN A 68 16.07 -13.88 4.31
N LEU A 69 15.23 -13.19 3.56
CA LEU A 69 14.91 -13.54 2.18
C LEU A 69 15.41 -12.45 1.24
N ARG A 70 16.70 -12.48 0.90
CA ARG A 70 17.30 -11.53 -0.04
C ARG A 70 17.16 -12.00 -1.48
N MET A 71 16.43 -11.21 -2.28
CA MET A 71 16.16 -11.47 -3.69
C MET A 71 17.14 -10.69 -4.55
N GLU A 72 18.04 -11.42 -5.22
CA GLU A 72 19.00 -10.87 -6.17
C GLU A 72 18.46 -10.97 -7.60
N ALA A 73 18.67 -9.90 -8.37
CA ALA A 73 18.19 -9.81 -9.74
C ALA A 73 18.84 -10.88 -10.63
N GLY A 74 18.02 -11.64 -11.36
CA GLY A 74 18.46 -12.73 -12.23
C GLY A 74 18.92 -14.00 -11.51
N VAL A 75 18.79 -14.06 -10.17
CA VAL A 75 19.19 -15.20 -9.36
C VAL A 75 17.98 -15.84 -8.69
N LYS A 76 17.08 -15.03 -8.14
CA LYS A 76 15.87 -15.52 -7.46
C LYS A 76 14.61 -15.30 -8.31
N PRO A 77 13.56 -16.12 -8.10
CA PRO A 77 12.21 -15.79 -8.55
C PRO A 77 11.80 -14.36 -8.18
N MET A 78 11.00 -13.72 -9.04
CA MET A 78 10.40 -12.41 -8.77
C MET A 78 8.87 -12.49 -8.65
N THR A 79 8.28 -13.65 -8.91
CA THR A 79 6.83 -13.86 -8.94
C THR A 79 6.41 -14.90 -7.91
N TYR A 80 5.45 -14.52 -7.06
CA TYR A 80 4.95 -15.30 -5.93
C TYR A 80 3.42 -15.27 -5.92
N MET A 81 2.77 -16.42 -6.02
CA MET A 81 1.31 -16.47 -6.19
C MET A 81 0.69 -17.58 -5.37
N ALA A 82 -0.47 -17.34 -4.77
CA ALA A 82 -1.32 -18.43 -4.35
C ALA A 82 -1.84 -19.20 -5.57
N TYR A 83 -2.06 -20.50 -5.40
CA TYR A 83 -2.73 -21.29 -6.42
C TYR A 83 -4.19 -20.83 -6.55
N PRO A 84 -4.73 -20.71 -7.78
CA PRO A 84 -6.06 -20.13 -7.98
C PRO A 84 -7.15 -20.83 -7.14
N GLY A 85 -7.91 -20.04 -6.38
CA GLY A 85 -8.99 -20.53 -5.51
C GLY A 85 -8.52 -21.17 -4.20
N GLU A 86 -7.21 -21.19 -3.93
CA GLU A 86 -6.62 -21.68 -2.69
C GLU A 86 -6.12 -20.52 -1.83
N VAL A 87 -6.11 -20.71 -0.50
CA VAL A 87 -5.59 -19.73 0.46
C VAL A 87 -4.25 -20.21 0.97
N ALA A 88 -3.19 -19.49 0.64
CA ALA A 88 -1.84 -19.71 1.15
C ALA A 88 -1.46 -18.60 2.12
N THR A 89 -1.20 -18.97 3.37
CA THR A 89 -0.86 -18.06 4.46
C THR A 89 0.63 -18.15 4.76
N LEU A 90 1.32 -17.00 4.70
CA LEU A 90 2.72 -16.85 5.02
C LEU A 90 2.87 -16.25 6.42
N ASP A 91 3.49 -16.98 7.35
CA ASP A 91 3.89 -16.44 8.65
C ASP A 91 5.03 -15.43 8.45
N ALA A 92 4.67 -14.16 8.35
CA ALA A 92 5.60 -13.08 8.09
C ALA A 92 6.32 -12.60 9.37
N THR A 93 6.07 -13.23 10.53
CA THR A 93 6.94 -13.07 11.71
C THR A 93 8.31 -13.72 11.51
N ARG A 94 8.41 -14.65 10.55
CA ARG A 94 9.60 -15.46 10.29
C ARG A 94 10.52 -14.84 9.26
N ALA A 95 10.00 -14.07 8.31
CA ALA A 95 10.80 -13.54 7.21
C ALA A 95 10.43 -12.13 6.73
N SER A 96 11.42 -11.50 6.11
CA SER A 96 11.29 -10.26 5.35
C SER A 96 11.85 -10.49 3.95
N TRP A 97 11.06 -10.20 2.92
CA TRP A 97 11.50 -10.21 1.52
C TRP A 97 12.24 -8.91 1.23
N THR A 98 13.54 -9.04 1.01
CA THR A 98 14.42 -7.92 0.66
C THR A 98 14.79 -8.01 -0.82
N PHE A 99 14.14 -7.20 -1.64
CA PHE A 99 14.45 -7.04 -3.05
C PHE A 99 15.64 -6.10 -3.24
N TRP A 100 16.77 -6.64 -3.68
CA TRP A 100 18.01 -5.88 -3.81
C TRP A 100 18.08 -5.08 -5.12
N ALA A 101 19.19 -4.37 -5.34
CA ALA A 101 19.36 -3.40 -6.41
C ALA A 101 19.13 -4.03 -7.81
N GLY A 102 18.15 -3.51 -8.55
CA GLY A 102 17.89 -3.89 -9.94
C GLY A 102 16.93 -5.07 -10.09
N THR A 103 16.27 -5.48 -9.01
CA THR A 103 15.11 -6.37 -9.08
C THR A 103 13.94 -5.61 -9.70
N ASN A 104 13.46 -6.13 -10.83
CA ASN A 104 12.30 -5.61 -11.55
C ASN A 104 11.30 -6.76 -11.71
N ASP A 105 10.09 -6.43 -12.18
CA ASP A 105 9.07 -7.44 -12.51
C ASP A 105 8.66 -8.28 -11.29
N VAL A 106 8.61 -7.61 -10.12
CA VAL A 106 8.23 -8.22 -8.85
C VAL A 106 6.71 -8.31 -8.76
N TYR A 107 6.20 -9.50 -8.51
CA TYR A 107 4.76 -9.77 -8.53
C TYR A 107 4.34 -10.66 -7.35
N PHE A 108 3.39 -10.18 -6.56
CA PHE A 108 2.72 -10.96 -5.52
C PHE A 108 1.23 -11.04 -5.83
N SER A 109 0.63 -12.24 -5.73
CA SER A 109 -0.82 -12.36 -5.88
C SER A 109 -1.50 -13.44 -5.03
N GLY A 110 -2.66 -13.12 -4.48
CA GLY A 110 -3.53 -14.06 -3.76
C GLY A 110 -2.97 -14.57 -2.43
N LEU A 111 -1.81 -14.07 -1.99
CA LEU A 111 -1.12 -14.52 -0.79
C LEU A 111 -1.61 -13.76 0.44
N ARG A 112 -1.73 -14.46 1.56
CA ARG A 112 -1.99 -13.85 2.88
C ARG A 112 -0.70 -13.79 3.68
N PHE A 113 -0.40 -12.64 4.27
CA PHE A 113 0.74 -12.42 5.16
C PHE A 113 0.22 -12.08 6.55
N VAL A 114 0.70 -12.82 7.56
CA VAL A 114 0.27 -12.64 8.95
C VAL A 114 1.45 -12.26 9.80
N GLY A 115 1.30 -11.15 10.53
CA GLY A 115 2.35 -10.65 11.40
C GLY A 115 3.45 -9.91 10.63
N SER A 116 4.49 -9.54 11.38
CA SER A 116 5.71 -8.97 10.79
C SER A 116 6.90 -9.38 11.63
N LYS A 117 8.06 -9.51 10.98
CA LYS A 117 9.29 -9.89 11.67
C LYS A 117 9.75 -8.76 12.59
N VAL A 118 9.52 -8.93 13.89
CA VAL A 118 9.94 -8.00 14.95
C VAL A 118 11.13 -8.50 15.76
N VAL A 119 11.52 -9.76 15.58
CA VAL A 119 12.68 -10.40 16.21
C VAL A 119 13.50 -11.12 15.14
N GLN A 120 14.83 -11.03 15.26
CA GLN A 120 15.79 -11.72 14.41
C GLN A 120 15.90 -13.21 14.76
N PRO A 121 16.42 -14.07 13.86
CA PRO A 121 16.70 -15.46 14.19
C PRO A 121 17.64 -15.63 15.40
N ASP A 122 18.54 -14.67 15.64
CA ASP A 122 19.48 -14.66 16.77
C ASP A 122 18.89 -14.08 18.08
N GLY A 123 17.63 -13.63 18.07
CA GLY A 123 16.94 -13.05 19.21
C GLY A 123 17.05 -11.52 19.33
N GLY A 124 17.77 -10.83 18.45
CA GLY A 124 17.81 -9.37 18.43
C GLY A 124 16.48 -8.75 18.01
N GLU A 125 16.14 -7.56 18.53
CA GLU A 125 14.92 -6.85 18.15
C GLU A 125 15.06 -6.13 16.81
N VAL A 126 14.00 -6.14 15.99
CA VAL A 126 13.90 -5.33 14.78
C VAL A 126 13.30 -3.98 15.15
N ALA A 127 14.08 -2.91 15.00
CA ALA A 127 13.64 -1.56 15.34
C ALA A 127 12.42 -1.09 14.52
N ASN A 128 12.40 -1.40 13.22
CA ASN A 128 11.33 -1.01 12.30
C ASN A 128 11.01 -2.18 11.37
N ALA A 129 9.86 -2.83 11.59
CA ALA A 129 9.49 -4.01 10.83
C ALA A 129 9.10 -3.66 9.40
N ARG A 130 9.63 -4.44 8.44
CA ARG A 130 9.36 -4.30 7.00
C ARG A 130 9.17 -5.68 6.42
N ASN A 131 7.95 -6.04 6.00
CA ASN A 131 7.69 -7.38 5.46
C ASN A 131 8.29 -7.54 4.07
N ILE A 132 8.16 -6.51 3.23
CA ILE A 132 8.68 -6.47 1.88
C ILE A 132 9.41 -5.14 1.67
N ALA A 133 10.71 -5.21 1.47
CA ALA A 133 11.58 -4.05 1.38
C ALA A 133 12.35 -4.03 0.06
N PHE A 134 12.42 -2.86 -0.57
CA PHE A 134 13.17 -2.65 -1.80
C PHE A 134 14.39 -1.79 -1.50
N TYR A 135 15.57 -2.41 -1.51
CA TYR A 135 16.84 -1.78 -1.17
C TYR A 135 17.76 -1.60 -2.37
N GLY A 136 18.79 -0.80 -2.14
CA GLY A 136 19.93 -0.68 -3.03
C GLY A 136 19.86 0.51 -3.97
N GLU A 137 20.90 0.58 -4.78
CA GLU A 137 21.28 1.76 -5.56
C GLU A 137 20.77 1.73 -7.01
N ARG A 138 19.82 0.88 -7.35
CA ARG A 138 19.27 0.78 -8.71
C ARG A 138 17.76 0.93 -8.68
N ASN A 139 17.19 1.23 -9.83
CA ASN A 139 15.74 1.34 -10.00
C ASN A 139 15.07 -0.02 -9.78
N HIS A 140 13.81 0.06 -9.35
CA HIS A 140 12.89 -1.07 -9.20
C HIS A 140 11.65 -0.77 -10.03
N GLU A 141 11.45 -1.50 -11.11
CA GLU A 141 10.40 -1.23 -12.08
C GLU A 141 9.40 -2.39 -12.17
N ARG A 142 8.13 -2.05 -12.46
CA ARG A 142 7.05 -3.02 -12.69
C ARG A 142 6.86 -3.93 -11.48
N VAL A 143 6.41 -3.32 -10.38
CA VAL A 143 6.14 -4.02 -9.11
C VAL A 143 4.63 -4.08 -8.90
N THR A 144 4.06 -5.26 -8.67
CA THR A 144 2.62 -5.44 -8.52
C THR A 144 2.27 -6.31 -7.32
N PHE A 145 1.29 -5.85 -6.55
CA PHE A 145 0.60 -6.57 -5.49
C PHE A 145 -0.87 -6.66 -5.87
N PHE A 146 -1.35 -7.87 -6.12
CA PHE A 146 -2.71 -8.11 -6.62
C PHE A 146 -3.45 -9.13 -5.75
N GLU A 147 -4.54 -8.74 -5.10
CA GLU A 147 -5.30 -9.64 -4.21
C GLU A 147 -4.46 -10.20 -3.05
N VAL A 148 -3.47 -9.44 -2.58
CA VAL A 148 -2.68 -9.78 -1.38
C VAL A 148 -3.46 -9.37 -0.14
N THR A 149 -3.42 -10.21 0.90
CA THR A 149 -3.90 -9.85 2.25
C THR A 149 -2.71 -9.67 3.18
N ALA A 150 -2.68 -8.59 3.96
CA ALA A 150 -1.71 -8.37 5.03
C ALA A 150 -2.46 -8.04 6.32
N GLU A 151 -2.13 -8.73 7.42
CA GLU A 151 -2.78 -8.55 8.71
C GLU A 151 -1.78 -8.71 9.87
N ASP A 152 -2.16 -8.21 11.04
CA ASP A 152 -1.39 -8.19 12.28
C ASP A 152 0.02 -7.60 12.14
N ILE A 153 0.18 -6.59 11.27
CA ILE A 153 1.48 -5.95 11.04
C ILE A 153 1.86 -5.08 12.24
N ALA A 154 3.06 -5.31 12.79
CA ALA A 154 3.58 -4.58 13.93
C ALA A 154 4.65 -3.56 13.50
N PRO A 155 4.87 -2.46 14.25
CA PRO A 155 5.88 -1.46 13.92
C PRO A 155 7.34 -1.92 14.15
N GLY A 156 7.57 -2.98 14.91
CA GLY A 156 8.89 -3.27 15.52
C GLY A 156 9.10 -2.53 16.84
N ALA A 157 10.29 -2.69 17.42
CA ALA A 157 10.60 -2.21 18.78
C ALA A 157 10.61 -0.67 18.92
N VAL A 158 10.94 0.06 17.83
CA VAL A 158 11.01 1.53 17.83
C VAL A 158 9.88 2.14 17.00
N GLY A 159 9.68 1.65 15.77
CA GLY A 159 8.59 2.05 14.88
C GLY A 159 8.63 3.48 14.33
N ASN A 160 9.72 4.21 14.53
CA ASN A 160 9.83 5.61 14.13
C ASN A 160 10.40 5.84 12.73
N ASP A 161 10.96 4.82 12.07
CA ASP A 161 11.56 4.90 10.74
C ASP A 161 10.81 4.01 9.75
N ASN A 162 9.58 4.43 9.44
CA ASN A 162 8.76 3.87 8.37
C ASN A 162 8.67 2.33 8.38
N PRO A 163 8.23 1.73 9.50
CA PRO A 163 7.76 0.36 9.41
C PRO A 163 6.61 0.29 8.40
N ALA A 164 6.52 -0.79 7.64
CA ALA A 164 5.47 -0.97 6.65
C ALA A 164 5.37 -2.42 6.16
N PHE A 165 4.23 -2.79 5.60
CA PHE A 165 4.12 -4.04 4.86
C PHE A 165 4.98 -3.99 3.58
N VAL A 166 4.80 -2.96 2.73
CA VAL A 166 5.69 -2.66 1.60
C VAL A 166 6.45 -1.36 1.83
N TRP A 167 7.77 -1.40 1.73
CA TRP A 167 8.63 -0.25 1.98
C TRP A 167 9.68 -0.05 0.88
N ARG A 168 9.88 1.22 0.50
CA ARG A 168 11.01 1.66 -0.32
C ARG A 168 11.61 2.95 0.27
N PRO A 169 12.94 3.03 0.49
CA PRO A 169 13.61 4.22 1.01
C PRO A 169 13.72 5.32 -0.06
N SER A 170 14.07 6.52 0.40
CA SER A 170 14.57 7.56 -0.51
C SER A 170 15.94 7.15 -1.03
N SER A 171 16.12 7.12 -2.34
CA SER A 171 17.37 6.71 -3.01
C SER A 171 18.01 7.85 -3.82
N GLY A 172 17.68 9.11 -3.50
CA GLY A 172 18.15 10.28 -4.23
C GLY A 172 17.58 10.31 -5.66
N SER A 173 18.47 10.44 -6.66
CA SER A 173 18.08 10.58 -8.08
C SER A 173 17.56 9.29 -8.74
N ARG A 174 17.62 8.14 -8.06
CA ARG A 174 17.20 6.84 -8.60
C ARG A 174 15.74 6.56 -8.26
N ARG A 175 14.96 6.14 -9.25
CA ARG A 175 13.50 6.09 -9.16
C ARG A 175 12.95 4.71 -9.47
N GLY A 176 12.04 4.25 -8.63
CA GLY A 176 11.17 3.13 -9.00
C GLY A 176 10.12 3.63 -10.00
N ARG A 177 9.60 2.76 -10.85
CA ARG A 177 8.55 3.14 -11.81
C ARG A 177 7.51 2.04 -11.99
N HIS A 178 6.25 2.44 -12.18
CA HIS A 178 5.15 1.53 -12.50
C HIS A 178 4.88 0.52 -11.38
N TRP A 179 4.35 1.02 -10.27
CA TRP A 179 4.01 0.21 -9.11
C TRP A 179 2.49 0.15 -8.94
N ALA A 180 1.95 -1.04 -8.72
CA ALA A 180 0.51 -1.26 -8.63
C ALA A 180 0.16 -2.05 -7.37
N PHE A 181 -0.81 -1.54 -6.62
CA PHE A 181 -1.45 -2.20 -5.49
C PHE A 181 -2.92 -2.28 -5.82
N VAL A 182 -3.37 -3.45 -6.27
CA VAL A 182 -4.72 -3.65 -6.80
C VAL A 182 -5.46 -4.72 -6.01
N ASN A 183 -6.68 -4.42 -5.57
CA ASN A 183 -7.57 -5.34 -4.87
C ASN A 183 -6.95 -6.01 -3.63
N ASN A 184 -6.01 -5.35 -2.95
CA ASN A 184 -5.40 -5.90 -1.74
C ASN A 184 -6.27 -5.62 -0.51
N THR A 185 -6.16 -6.48 0.49
CA THR A 185 -6.75 -6.27 1.82
C THR A 185 -5.63 -5.99 2.82
N PHE A 186 -5.67 -4.82 3.43
CA PHE A 186 -4.77 -4.41 4.50
C PHE A 186 -5.58 -4.38 5.79
N ASP A 187 -5.60 -5.50 6.51
CA ASP A 187 -6.30 -5.67 7.78
C ASP A 187 -5.40 -5.25 8.96
N THR A 188 -5.88 -5.42 10.19
CA THR A 188 -5.24 -5.07 11.47
C THR A 188 -3.74 -4.75 11.42
N ALA A 189 -3.36 -3.56 11.86
CA ALA A 189 -1.96 -3.23 12.07
C ALA A 189 -1.75 -2.23 13.19
N GLY A 190 -0.65 -2.38 13.92
CA GLY A 190 -0.30 -1.50 15.03
C GLY A 190 0.44 -2.21 16.16
N PRO A 191 0.50 -1.59 17.36
CA PRO A 191 0.01 -0.24 17.62
C PRO A 191 0.80 0.81 16.84
N ARG A 192 0.26 2.02 16.75
CA ARG A 192 1.01 3.14 16.22
C ARG A 192 2.06 3.59 17.22
N SER A 193 3.34 3.33 16.95
CA SER A 193 4.47 4.01 17.61
C SER A 193 5.06 5.04 16.66
N SER A 194 4.88 6.34 16.96
CA SER A 194 5.34 7.45 16.10
C SER A 194 4.79 7.39 14.67
N ASN A 195 5.55 6.84 13.70
CA ASN A 195 5.16 6.75 12.29
C ASN A 195 4.16 5.61 12.01
N GLY A 196 4.11 4.59 12.87
CA GLY A 196 3.25 3.41 12.74
C GLY A 196 3.55 2.56 11.49
N PRO A 197 3.20 1.26 11.48
CA PRO A 197 3.36 0.45 10.27
C PRO A 197 2.44 1.01 9.19
N ARG A 198 2.93 1.33 7.98
CA ARG A 198 2.07 1.68 6.84
C ARG A 198 1.72 0.44 6.02
N PRO A 199 0.58 0.39 5.32
CA PRO A 199 0.39 -0.63 4.28
C PRO A 199 1.48 -0.50 3.22
N VAL A 200 1.68 0.73 2.74
CA VAL A 200 2.65 1.05 1.71
C VAL A 200 3.39 2.34 2.07
N SER A 201 4.71 2.29 2.11
CA SER A 201 5.59 3.42 2.37
C SER A 201 6.64 3.54 1.26
N LEU A 202 6.33 4.29 0.21
CA LEU A 202 7.22 4.48 -0.93
C LEU A 202 7.84 5.87 -0.94
N SER A 203 9.15 5.94 -1.15
CA SER A 203 9.83 7.17 -1.55
C SER A 203 10.41 6.99 -2.95
N CYS A 204 10.52 8.07 -3.73
CA CYS A 204 11.18 8.14 -5.04
C CYS A 204 10.58 7.23 -6.14
N VAL A 205 9.26 7.01 -6.17
CA VAL A 205 8.60 6.14 -7.17
C VAL A 205 7.66 6.93 -8.06
N SER A 206 7.79 6.77 -9.39
CA SER A 206 6.88 7.39 -10.36
C SER A 206 5.83 6.37 -10.85
N TYR A 207 4.62 6.83 -11.19
CA TYR A 207 3.54 5.98 -11.72
C TYR A 207 3.11 4.91 -10.73
N VAL A 208 2.47 5.34 -9.64
CA VAL A 208 1.94 4.48 -8.58
C VAL A 208 0.42 4.43 -8.66
N VAL A 209 -0.15 3.22 -8.62
CA VAL A 209 -1.60 3.02 -8.57
C VAL A 209 -1.97 2.26 -7.30
N TYR A 210 -2.91 2.82 -6.55
CA TYR A 210 -3.65 2.15 -5.47
C TYR A 210 -5.10 2.04 -5.92
N GLU A 211 -5.52 0.85 -6.35
CA GLU A 211 -6.87 0.65 -6.89
C GLU A 211 -7.61 -0.51 -6.22
N GLY A 212 -8.86 -0.30 -5.80
CA GLY A 212 -9.70 -1.38 -5.30
C GLY A 212 -9.25 -1.97 -3.95
N ASN A 213 -8.32 -1.33 -3.24
CA ASN A 213 -7.80 -1.89 -1.98
C ASN A 213 -8.78 -1.63 -0.83
N THR A 214 -8.87 -2.58 0.09
CA THR A 214 -9.63 -2.45 1.34
C THR A 214 -8.67 -2.30 2.51
N VAL A 215 -8.95 -1.40 3.44
CA VAL A 215 -8.14 -1.16 4.64
C VAL A 215 -9.02 -1.16 5.88
N ILE A 216 -8.66 -2.02 6.84
CA ILE A 216 -9.44 -2.31 8.05
C ILE A 216 -8.51 -2.21 9.25
N ASP A 217 -8.90 -1.39 10.23
CA ASP A 217 -8.26 -1.27 11.55
C ASP A 217 -6.72 -1.15 11.52
N TRP A 218 -6.23 -0.28 10.64
CA TRP A 218 -4.81 -0.09 10.36
C TRP A 218 -4.27 1.21 11.01
N HIS A 219 -3.53 1.08 12.11
CA HIS A 219 -3.05 2.21 12.88
C HIS A 219 -1.69 2.75 12.40
N ALA A 220 -1.70 3.48 11.27
CA ALA A 220 -0.54 4.15 10.69
C ALA A 220 -0.59 5.69 10.84
N THR A 221 0.48 6.39 10.43
CA THR A 221 0.42 7.86 10.20
C THR A 221 -0.25 8.27 8.89
N ASN A 222 -0.28 7.36 7.91
CA ASN A 222 -0.93 7.54 6.62
C ASN A 222 -1.08 6.16 5.96
N ILE A 223 -2.14 5.96 5.18
CA ILE A 223 -2.45 4.67 4.55
C ILE A 223 -1.85 4.60 3.15
N PHE A 224 -2.36 5.43 2.25
CA PHE A 224 -1.80 5.64 0.92
C PHE A 224 -1.45 7.11 0.72
N GLY A 225 -0.42 7.37 -0.07
CA GLY A 225 -0.03 8.71 -0.42
C GLY A 225 1.41 8.84 -0.88
N ASP A 226 1.65 9.92 -1.60
CA ASP A 226 2.96 10.33 -2.07
C ASP A 226 3.85 10.73 -0.89
N LYS A 227 4.78 9.86 -0.54
CA LYS A 227 5.90 10.18 0.31
C LYS A 227 7.10 10.54 -0.57
N ALA A 228 7.93 11.48 -0.09
CA ALA A 228 9.28 11.80 -0.59
C ALA A 228 9.57 11.49 -2.08
N SER A 229 9.30 12.43 -2.99
CA SER A 229 9.51 12.32 -4.45
C SER A 229 8.75 11.17 -5.15
N VAL A 230 7.55 10.82 -4.69
CA VAL A 230 6.58 10.07 -5.50
C VAL A 230 5.83 11.05 -6.43
N ASP A 231 5.66 10.65 -7.69
CA ASP A 231 4.99 11.42 -8.74
C ASP A 231 4.12 10.54 -9.63
N HIS A 232 3.08 11.10 -10.25
CA HIS A 232 2.09 10.35 -11.03
C HIS A 232 1.46 9.26 -10.18
N GLU A 233 0.64 9.67 -9.22
CA GLU A 233 -0.05 8.78 -8.29
C GLU A 233 -1.56 8.77 -8.58
N THR A 234 -2.17 7.59 -8.63
CA THR A 234 -3.62 7.42 -8.69
C THR A 234 -4.07 6.57 -7.51
N GLN A 235 -4.99 7.11 -6.69
CA GLN A 235 -5.69 6.41 -5.62
C GLN A 235 -7.17 6.34 -6.00
N ARG A 236 -7.62 5.16 -6.44
CA ARG A 236 -8.96 4.99 -6.98
C ARG A 236 -9.74 3.85 -6.35
N ASN A 237 -11.01 4.05 -6.08
CA ASN A 237 -11.91 2.97 -5.67
C ASN A 237 -11.40 2.17 -4.45
N ASN A 238 -10.68 2.82 -3.54
CA ASN A 238 -10.23 2.17 -2.30
C ASN A 238 -11.31 2.31 -1.23
N ASP A 239 -11.43 1.29 -0.40
CA ASP A 239 -12.34 1.23 0.74
C ASP A 239 -11.58 1.33 2.06
N LEU A 240 -11.67 2.50 2.67
CA LEU A 240 -11.10 2.86 3.97
C LEU A 240 -12.21 3.18 4.97
N TRP A 241 -13.39 2.56 4.83
CA TRP A 241 -14.54 2.85 5.71
C TRP A 241 -14.34 2.39 7.16
N GLU A 242 -13.50 1.38 7.38
CA GLU A 242 -13.18 0.88 8.73
C GLU A 242 -11.69 1.04 9.06
N VAL A 243 -11.02 2.02 8.45
CA VAL A 243 -9.56 2.19 8.51
C VAL A 243 -8.99 2.33 9.93
N ALA A 244 -9.76 2.91 10.86
CA ALA A 244 -9.36 3.00 12.27
C ALA A 244 -10.59 3.05 13.17
N ARG A 245 -10.78 2.03 14.01
CA ARG A 245 -11.88 2.00 15.00
C ARG A 245 -11.67 2.99 16.13
N THR A 246 -10.41 3.27 16.45
CA THR A 246 -9.99 4.30 17.40
C THR A 246 -8.94 5.20 16.77
N VAL A 247 -9.06 6.50 17.03
CA VAL A 247 -8.18 7.52 16.46
C VAL A 247 -7.23 8.06 17.52
N GLU A 248 -5.94 7.81 17.35
CA GLU A 248 -4.87 8.19 18.29
C GLU A 248 -3.75 8.98 17.59
N GLY A 249 -3.66 10.27 17.85
CA GLY A 249 -2.63 11.13 17.26
C GLY A 249 -2.96 11.57 15.82
N THR A 250 -1.92 11.78 15.00
CA THR A 250 -2.02 12.45 13.68
C THR A 250 -2.02 11.52 12.46
N GLY A 251 -3.00 11.64 11.57
CA GLY A 251 -3.03 10.99 10.24
C GLY A 251 -3.46 9.53 10.22
N TYR A 252 -4.33 9.17 9.27
CA TYR A 252 -4.96 7.84 9.08
C TYR A 252 -5.63 7.64 7.71
N GLY A 253 -6.00 8.70 6.99
CA GLY A 253 -6.70 8.58 5.72
C GLY A 253 -5.77 8.52 4.52
N LEU A 254 -6.20 9.17 3.45
CA LEU A 254 -5.44 9.33 2.21
C LEU A 254 -4.62 10.62 2.22
N GLY A 255 -3.41 10.54 1.68
CA GLY A 255 -2.54 11.69 1.41
C GLY A 255 -2.40 11.91 -0.09
N ALA A 256 -2.51 13.14 -0.58
CA ALA A 256 -2.31 13.45 -2.00
C ALA A 256 -1.57 14.76 -2.25
N GLY A 257 -0.47 14.72 -2.99
CA GLY A 257 0.39 15.89 -3.16
C GLY A 257 1.03 16.34 -1.83
N MET A 258 1.34 15.37 -0.97
CA MET A 258 1.90 15.53 0.38
C MET A 258 3.43 15.38 0.40
N SER A 259 4.01 14.95 -0.72
CA SER A 259 5.43 14.64 -0.86
C SER A 259 6.32 15.86 -0.62
N ASN A 260 7.53 15.64 -0.13
CA ASN A 260 8.61 16.63 -0.19
C ASN A 260 9.60 16.12 -1.23
N SER A 261 9.82 16.86 -2.32
CA SER A 261 10.87 16.43 -3.24
C SER A 261 12.23 16.64 -2.57
N TYR A 262 12.95 15.56 -2.31
CA TYR A 262 14.36 15.65 -1.87
C TYR A 262 15.33 15.80 -3.05
N ASP A 263 14.79 15.76 -4.27
CA ASP A 263 15.51 15.85 -5.53
C ASP A 263 15.02 17.07 -6.30
N THR A 264 15.87 18.10 -6.44
CA THR A 264 15.54 19.32 -7.20
C THR A 264 15.47 19.10 -8.71
N SER A 265 15.91 17.93 -9.21
CA SER A 265 15.72 17.53 -10.61
C SER A 265 14.38 16.81 -10.85
N HIS A 266 13.56 16.69 -9.81
CA HIS A 266 12.25 16.07 -9.89
C HIS A 266 11.24 17.00 -10.57
N SER A 267 10.71 16.55 -11.71
CA SER A 267 9.52 17.15 -12.29
C SER A 267 8.30 16.57 -11.55
N PRO A 268 7.54 17.37 -10.79
CA PRO A 268 6.35 16.91 -10.11
C PRO A 268 5.28 16.52 -11.15
N GLY A 269 4.88 15.25 -11.14
CA GLY A 269 3.75 14.73 -11.91
C GLY A 269 2.41 15.16 -11.32
N TYR A 270 1.34 14.50 -11.76
CA TYR A 270 0.00 14.68 -11.20
C TYR A 270 -0.30 13.71 -10.06
N VAL A 271 -1.30 14.05 -9.23
CA VAL A 271 -1.88 13.15 -8.24
C VAL A 271 -3.39 13.14 -8.40
N GLU A 272 -3.98 11.96 -8.41
CA GLU A 272 -5.40 11.71 -8.59
C GLU A 272 -5.95 10.89 -7.42
N VAL A 273 -7.03 11.37 -6.80
CA VAL A 273 -7.76 10.66 -5.75
C VAL A 273 -9.25 10.65 -6.09
N GLY A 274 -9.77 9.49 -6.50
CA GLY A 274 -11.15 9.41 -6.97
C GLY A 274 -11.93 8.17 -6.55
N TRP A 275 -13.23 8.33 -6.33
CA TRP A 275 -14.15 7.21 -6.02
C TRP A 275 -13.79 6.40 -4.77
N ASN A 276 -13.01 6.95 -3.84
CA ASN A 276 -12.67 6.27 -2.60
C ASN A 276 -13.78 6.44 -1.56
N ARG A 277 -13.91 5.46 -0.66
CA ARG A 277 -14.71 5.57 0.56
C ARG A 277 -13.79 5.64 1.75
N ILE A 278 -14.00 6.61 2.63
CA ILE A 278 -13.11 6.86 3.75
C ILE A 278 -13.95 7.25 4.94
N ARG A 279 -13.81 6.54 6.06
CA ARG A 279 -14.40 6.96 7.32
C ARG A 279 -13.33 6.99 8.39
N LEU A 280 -13.11 8.20 8.88
CA LEU A 280 -12.22 8.45 10.00
C LEU A 280 -13.00 9.21 11.06
N PRO A 281 -13.24 8.62 12.24
CA PRO A 281 -13.92 9.32 13.32
C PRO A 281 -13.25 10.66 13.61
N MET A 282 -14.06 11.70 13.78
CA MET A 282 -13.55 13.01 14.15
C MET A 282 -12.92 12.96 15.54
N ALA A 283 -11.62 13.28 15.63
CA ALA A 283 -10.95 13.46 16.91
C ALA A 283 -10.68 14.95 17.19
N ARG A 284 -10.83 15.37 18.45
CA ARG A 284 -10.51 16.74 18.86
C ARG A 284 -8.99 16.95 18.81
N GLY A 285 -8.53 17.92 18.00
CA GLY A 285 -7.12 18.32 17.91
C GLY A 285 -6.60 18.34 16.47
N SER A 286 -5.40 18.88 16.24
CA SER A 286 -4.75 18.86 14.92
C SER A 286 -4.18 17.46 14.66
N GLY A 287 -4.78 16.64 13.80
CA GLY A 287 -4.15 15.34 13.57
C GLY A 287 -4.74 14.42 12.52
N PRO A 288 -5.91 13.83 12.73
CA PRO A 288 -6.43 12.78 11.84
C PRO A 288 -7.21 13.39 10.68
N TRP A 289 -6.75 13.15 9.45
CA TRP A 289 -7.42 13.58 8.22
C TRP A 289 -7.88 12.36 7.45
N ALA A 290 -9.15 12.31 7.09
CA ALA A 290 -9.70 11.32 6.16
C ALA A 290 -9.09 11.54 4.77
N LEU A 291 -8.92 12.81 4.39
CA LEU A 291 -8.15 13.22 3.22
C LEU A 291 -7.29 14.43 3.58
N SER A 292 -6.00 14.34 3.30
CA SER A 292 -5.07 15.47 3.41
C SER A 292 -4.42 15.68 2.06
N PHE A 293 -4.54 16.88 1.48
CA PHE A 293 -4.06 17.08 0.11
C PHE A 293 -3.48 18.48 -0.16
N ALA A 294 -2.64 18.54 -1.20
CA ALA A 294 -1.95 19.74 -1.68
C ALA A 294 -1.00 20.40 -0.66
N ARG A 295 -0.31 19.60 0.17
CA ARG A 295 0.68 20.09 1.14
C ARG A 295 2.06 20.18 0.52
N SER A 296 2.48 21.40 0.16
CA SER A 296 3.92 21.65 -0.04
C SER A 296 4.60 21.84 1.31
N ALA A 297 5.45 20.90 1.73
CA ALA A 297 6.30 21.09 2.92
C ALA A 297 7.71 21.61 2.59
N ILE A 298 7.95 22.05 1.34
CA ILE A 298 9.14 22.83 0.93
C ILE A 298 8.66 24.23 0.55
N GLY A 299 9.38 25.26 1.01
CA GLY A 299 9.05 26.68 0.83
C GLY A 299 8.53 27.03 -0.58
N SER A 300 7.22 27.24 -0.65
CA SER A 300 6.44 28.23 -1.41
C SER A 300 6.78 28.69 -2.85
N GLU A 301 7.73 28.16 -3.62
CA GLU A 301 8.04 28.77 -4.94
C GLU A 301 8.14 27.83 -6.15
N GLU A 302 8.25 26.51 -6.00
CA GLU A 302 8.28 25.62 -7.17
C GLU A 302 6.87 25.10 -7.54
N PRO A 303 6.41 25.31 -8.79
CA PRO A 303 5.12 24.80 -9.24
C PRO A 303 5.14 23.27 -9.21
N ARG A 304 4.13 22.67 -8.56
CA ARG A 304 3.86 21.24 -8.68
C ARG A 304 2.85 20.94 -9.77
N GLY A 305 2.89 19.71 -10.28
CA GLY A 305 1.81 19.18 -11.11
C GLY A 305 0.48 19.14 -10.35
N PRO A 306 -0.62 19.01 -11.08
CA PRO A 306 -1.96 19.15 -10.53
C PRO A 306 -2.32 18.02 -9.56
N VAL A 307 -3.14 18.35 -8.56
CA VAL A 307 -3.72 17.39 -7.61
C VAL A 307 -5.24 17.45 -7.72
N TRP A 308 -5.85 16.33 -8.10
CA TRP A 308 -7.29 16.18 -8.25
C TRP A 308 -7.84 15.27 -7.16
N ALA A 309 -8.89 15.73 -6.47
CA ALA A 309 -9.67 14.91 -5.56
C ALA A 309 -11.14 14.98 -5.96
N TYR A 310 -11.73 13.89 -6.45
CA TYR A 310 -13.09 13.96 -6.96
C TYR A 310 -13.93 12.73 -6.67
N ARG A 311 -15.24 12.92 -6.49
CA ARG A 311 -16.20 11.81 -6.35
C ARG A 311 -15.86 10.83 -5.22
N ASN A 312 -15.25 11.31 -4.14
CA ASN A 312 -15.00 10.50 -2.95
C ASN A 312 -16.18 10.59 -1.96
N SER A 313 -16.39 9.53 -1.19
CA SER A 313 -17.32 9.44 -0.07
C SER A 313 -16.53 9.52 1.23
N ILE A 314 -16.63 10.64 1.95
CA ILE A 314 -15.75 10.95 3.07
C ILE A 314 -16.58 11.22 4.33
N PHE A 315 -16.38 10.42 5.36
CA PHE A 315 -16.76 10.74 6.73
C PHE A 315 -15.49 11.13 7.51
N GLY A 316 -15.45 12.34 8.06
CA GLY A 316 -14.31 12.85 8.83
C GLY A 316 -13.72 14.13 8.27
N SER A 317 -12.54 14.50 8.79
CA SER A 317 -11.95 15.81 8.47
C SER A 317 -11.12 15.78 7.19
N VAL A 318 -11.25 16.83 6.38
CA VAL A 318 -10.45 17.05 5.16
C VAL A 318 -9.52 18.24 5.35
N ALA A 319 -8.23 18.06 5.08
CA ALA A 319 -7.23 19.12 5.15
C ALA A 319 -6.78 19.59 3.76
N VAL A 320 -6.94 20.88 3.51
CA VAL A 320 -6.52 21.56 2.27
C VAL A 320 -5.33 22.45 2.59
N TRP A 321 -4.16 22.17 2.02
CA TRP A 321 -2.94 22.91 2.39
C TRP A 321 -2.52 23.99 1.39
N ALA A 322 -3.19 24.06 0.23
CA ALA A 322 -2.73 24.84 -0.93
C ALA A 322 -2.51 26.33 -0.65
N SER A 323 -1.27 26.79 -0.85
CA SER A 323 -0.92 28.21 -0.99
C SER A 323 -0.13 28.39 -2.30
N GLY A 324 -0.81 28.75 -3.39
CA GLY A 324 -0.25 29.29 -4.64
C GLY A 324 0.71 28.44 -5.48
N SER A 325 1.15 27.27 -5.00
CA SER A 325 2.23 26.45 -5.61
C SER A 325 1.75 25.13 -6.23
N VAL A 326 0.48 24.79 -6.08
CA VAL A 326 -0.13 23.55 -6.61
C VAL A 326 -1.51 23.90 -7.19
N GLU A 327 -1.79 23.47 -8.43
CA GLU A 327 -3.16 23.46 -8.93
C GLU A 327 -3.92 22.33 -8.21
N ALA A 328 -4.87 22.69 -7.35
CA ALA A 328 -5.64 21.74 -6.56
C ALA A 328 -7.12 21.85 -6.92
N GLN A 329 -7.76 20.75 -7.30
CA GLN A 329 -9.17 20.71 -7.66
C GLN A 329 -9.91 19.69 -6.78
N LEU A 330 -11.06 20.11 -6.22
CA LEU A 330 -12.00 19.24 -5.52
C LEU A 330 -13.34 19.30 -6.22
N GLU A 331 -13.86 18.16 -6.69
CA GLU A 331 -15.09 18.09 -7.49
C GLU A 331 -15.99 16.91 -7.07
N ASP A 332 -17.31 17.11 -7.02
CA ASP A 332 -18.30 16.04 -6.81
C ASP A 332 -18.07 15.13 -5.57
N ASN A 333 -17.27 15.55 -4.58
CA ASN A 333 -17.08 14.76 -3.35
C ASN A 333 -18.28 14.95 -2.41
N VAL A 334 -18.64 13.88 -1.70
CA VAL A 334 -19.59 13.94 -0.58
C VAL A 334 -18.81 13.85 0.72
N VAL A 335 -18.90 14.87 1.56
CA VAL A 335 -18.15 14.97 2.82
C VAL A 335 -19.12 15.21 3.97
N GLN A 336 -19.16 14.27 4.93
CA GLN A 336 -19.76 14.49 6.24
C GLN A 336 -18.65 14.70 7.28
N GLY A 337 -18.44 15.93 7.71
CA GLY A 337 -17.32 16.30 8.58
C GLY A 337 -16.85 17.72 8.35
N GLU A 338 -15.69 18.05 8.92
CA GLU A 338 -15.14 19.41 8.89
C GLU A 338 -14.02 19.56 7.86
N THR A 339 -13.90 20.75 7.27
CA THR A 339 -12.71 21.15 6.52
C THR A 339 -11.72 21.89 7.43
N TRP A 340 -10.43 21.62 7.28
CA TRP A 340 -9.37 22.30 8.04
C TRP A 340 -8.33 22.99 7.13
N ARG A 341 -8.20 24.31 7.36
CA ARG A 341 -7.30 25.32 6.75
C ARG A 341 -7.35 25.44 5.21
N GLY A 342 -7.01 26.64 4.72
CA GLY A 342 -6.44 26.84 3.38
C GLY A 342 -7.34 27.26 2.21
N THR A 343 -8.67 27.31 2.34
CA THR A 343 -9.49 27.71 1.18
C THR A 343 -9.66 29.23 1.10
N ASP A 344 -8.95 29.83 0.15
CA ASP A 344 -9.52 30.83 -0.73
C ASP A 344 -10.96 30.39 -1.11
N PRO A 345 -11.99 31.25 -0.96
CA PRO A 345 -13.40 30.93 -1.20
C PRO A 345 -13.74 30.11 -2.45
N ALA A 346 -12.87 30.02 -3.46
CA ALA A 346 -13.04 29.20 -4.67
C ALA A 346 -13.04 27.67 -4.44
N THR A 347 -12.37 27.15 -3.39
CA THR A 347 -12.33 25.71 -3.09
C THR A 347 -13.56 25.22 -2.30
N ALA A 348 -14.33 26.16 -1.73
CA ALA A 348 -15.64 25.93 -1.14
C ALA A 348 -16.80 26.18 -2.13
N ALA A 349 -16.50 26.68 -3.34
CA ALA A 349 -17.49 27.05 -4.37
C ALA A 349 -17.69 25.96 -5.45
N SER A 350 -17.18 24.76 -5.23
CA SER A 350 -17.23 23.60 -6.15
C SER A 350 -18.45 22.72 -5.90
N ASP A 351 -18.76 21.82 -6.84
CA ASP A 351 -19.86 20.84 -6.83
C ASP A 351 -19.81 19.81 -5.67
N ASN A 352 -19.01 20.03 -4.62
CA ASN A 352 -18.92 19.13 -3.47
C ASN A 352 -20.12 19.30 -2.52
N HIS A 353 -20.60 18.19 -1.95
CA HIS A 353 -21.64 18.17 -0.93
C HIS A 353 -21.03 18.12 0.47
N TRP A 354 -21.12 19.21 1.23
CA TRP A 354 -20.62 19.28 2.60
C TRP A 354 -21.76 19.22 3.62
N VAL A 355 -21.68 18.25 4.52
CA VAL A 355 -22.62 18.07 5.63
C VAL A 355 -21.85 18.15 6.95
N MET A 356 -21.95 19.28 7.63
CA MET A 356 -21.26 19.50 8.92
C MET A 356 -21.99 18.83 10.09
N ASP A 357 -23.28 18.51 9.93
CA ASP A 357 -24.06 17.79 10.93
C ASP A 357 -23.70 16.30 10.92
N LEU A 358 -22.97 15.86 11.95
CA LEU A 358 -22.57 14.46 12.11
C LEU A 358 -23.73 13.53 12.48
N GLY A 359 -24.89 14.08 12.86
CA GLY A 359 -26.11 13.31 13.10
C GLY A 359 -26.96 13.09 11.86
N ALA A 360 -26.62 13.70 10.73
CA ALA A 360 -27.34 13.53 9.48
C ALA A 360 -27.10 12.14 8.88
N GLU A 361 -28.14 11.55 8.29
CA GLU A 361 -28.07 10.29 7.56
C GLU A 361 -27.55 10.54 6.14
N VAL A 362 -26.22 10.58 5.97
CA VAL A 362 -25.56 10.75 4.66
C VAL A 362 -25.05 9.42 4.11
N PHE A 363 -24.57 8.55 5.01
CA PHE A 363 -24.01 7.25 4.69
C PHE A 363 -24.75 6.14 5.45
N ASP A 364 -24.85 4.97 4.83
CA ASP A 364 -25.17 3.72 5.50
C ASP A 364 -23.97 3.31 6.36
N ASP A 365 -24.14 3.25 7.67
CA ASP A 365 -23.05 2.99 8.60
C ASP A 365 -22.38 1.63 8.38
N ALA A 366 -23.14 0.62 7.92
CA ALA A 366 -22.68 -0.76 7.78
C ALA A 366 -21.89 -0.98 6.48
N THR A 367 -22.23 -0.25 5.42
CA THR A 367 -21.66 -0.46 4.08
C THR A 367 -20.80 0.71 3.63
N GLY A 368 -20.92 1.88 4.25
CA GLY A 368 -20.32 3.13 3.80
C GLY A 368 -20.88 3.69 2.51
N ALA A 369 -22.00 3.14 2.05
CA ALA A 369 -22.68 3.63 0.87
C ALA A 369 -23.40 4.95 1.14
N LEU A 370 -23.50 5.84 0.16
CA LEU A 370 -24.38 7.00 0.19
C LEU A 370 -25.84 6.57 0.33
N ILE A 371 -26.61 7.32 1.11
CA ILE A 371 -28.06 7.16 1.27
C ILE A 371 -28.81 8.48 1.01
N GLY A 372 -30.13 8.41 0.98
CA GLY A 372 -31.01 9.58 0.88
C GLY A 372 -30.76 10.46 -0.35
N GLU A 373 -30.81 11.77 -0.13
CA GLU A 373 -30.59 12.79 -1.18
C GLU A 373 -29.17 12.74 -1.75
N ALA A 374 -28.17 12.50 -0.89
CA ALA A 374 -26.78 12.37 -1.34
C ALA A 374 -26.64 11.24 -2.37
N ARG A 375 -27.27 10.07 -2.12
CA ARG A 375 -27.32 8.99 -3.10
C ARG A 375 -28.04 9.40 -4.38
N ALA A 376 -29.19 10.06 -4.30
CA ALA A 376 -29.97 10.42 -5.48
C ALA A 376 -29.23 11.39 -6.42
N SER A 377 -28.50 12.36 -5.84
CA SER A 377 -27.86 13.46 -6.57
C SER A 377 -26.42 13.17 -6.97
N TYR A 378 -25.67 12.45 -6.13
CA TYR A 378 -24.22 12.25 -6.29
C TYR A 378 -23.82 10.83 -6.71
N LEU A 379 -24.77 9.89 -6.77
CA LEU A 379 -24.58 8.58 -7.44
C LEU A 379 -25.03 8.63 -8.92
N GLY A 380 -25.83 9.62 -9.30
CA GLY A 380 -26.46 9.72 -10.63
C GLY A 380 -25.57 10.40 -11.68
N THR A 381 -25.21 9.71 -12.77
CA THR A 381 -24.34 10.17 -13.90
C THR A 381 -22.98 10.79 -13.57
N ARG A 382 -22.72 11.13 -12.30
CA ARG A 382 -21.54 11.79 -11.76
C ARG A 382 -21.39 11.44 -10.25
N GLY A 383 -20.73 10.32 -9.90
CA GLY A 383 -20.01 10.24 -8.61
C GLY A 383 -20.23 9.10 -7.59
N ALA A 384 -19.30 9.13 -6.61
CA ALA A 384 -19.23 8.58 -5.24
C ALA A 384 -19.15 7.07 -4.93
N GLU A 385 -19.54 6.18 -5.85
CA GLU A 385 -19.39 4.72 -5.70
C GLU A 385 -19.06 4.08 -7.05
N VAL A 386 -18.24 3.02 -7.06
CA VAL A 386 -18.07 2.17 -8.25
C VAL A 386 -19.02 0.98 -8.13
N HIS A 387 -19.95 0.84 -9.07
CA HIS A 387 -20.88 -0.29 -9.18
C HIS A 387 -20.36 -1.41 -10.07
#